data_AF-A0A9P1DSP4-F1
#
_entry.id   AF-A0A9P1DSP4-F1
#
_cell.length_a   1.000
_cell.length_b   1.000
_cell.length_c   1.000
_cell.angle_alpha   90.00
_cell.angle_beta   90.00
_cell.angle_gamma   90.00
#
_symmetry.space_group_name_H-M   'P 1'
#
loop_
_entity.id
_entity.type
_entity.pdbx_description
1 polymer ?
#
loop_
_entity_poly.entity_id
_entity_poly.type
_entity_poly.pdbx_seq_one_letter_code
_entity_poly.pdbx_strand_id
1 'polypeptide(L)'
;MVLLGIFMSMGALVLGNMLHSFVSDQGMIFEDRAWIWERYGTAYRAMYTLFEITFAGNWPVSARPVLNKVSHVYVIFFVLYITLVVFAVIRVISAVFLKVAAYFQTMELDVHEGQALFKVLQNSNGEVTLEEFIDGILRCKGPARAIDQVAMHAELRDIDAKIGRLAALMSHCDTGQWISGSEELGIHHRAEHLKVLRIHDTNA
;
A
#
# COMPACT_ATOMS: atom_id res chain seq x y z
N MET A 1 13.16 6.29 -13.80
CA MET A 1 13.43 5.02 -14.51
C MET A 1 14.41 5.19 -15.66
N VAL A 2 14.20 6.14 -16.59
CA VAL A 2 15.15 6.38 -17.70
C VAL A 2 16.58 6.64 -17.23
N LEU A 3 16.77 7.46 -16.18
CA LEU A 3 18.08 7.76 -15.61
C LEU A 3 18.86 6.51 -15.12
N LEU A 4 18.16 5.55 -14.51
CA LEU A 4 18.76 4.29 -14.04
C LEU A 4 19.29 3.49 -15.23
N GLY A 5 18.49 3.39 -16.30
CA GLY A 5 18.90 2.73 -17.54
C GLY A 5 20.13 3.38 -18.18
N ILE A 6 20.24 4.71 -18.15
CA ILE A 6 21.41 5.44 -18.67
C ILE A 6 22.67 5.09 -17.85
N PHE A 7 22.60 5.11 -16.52
CA PHE A 7 23.74 4.75 -15.67
C PHE A 7 24.16 3.29 -15.85
N MET A 8 23.20 2.38 -16.02
CA MET A 8 23.48 0.97 -16.32
C MET A 8 24.21 0.81 -17.66
N SER A 9 23.71 1.45 -18.72
CA SER A 9 24.33 1.38 -20.05
C SER A 9 25.73 1.99 -20.06
N MET A 10 25.92 3.13 -19.38
CA MET A 10 27.23 3.77 -19.25
C MET A 10 28.21 2.88 -18.48
N GLY A 11 27.79 2.30 -17.35
CA GLY A 11 28.60 1.34 -16.59
C GLY A 11 28.97 0.11 -17.42
N ALA A 12 28.04 -0.42 -18.20
CA ALA A 12 28.27 -1.60 -19.05
C ALA A 12 29.35 -1.33 -20.11
N LEU A 13 29.27 -0.18 -20.78
CA LEU A 13 30.25 0.22 -21.78
C LEU A 13 31.63 0.47 -21.17
N VAL A 14 31.70 1.14 -20.02
CA VAL A 14 32.97 1.40 -19.32
C VAL A 14 33.63 0.07 -18.92
N LEU A 15 32.89 -0.82 -18.25
CA LEU A 15 33.44 -2.11 -17.80
C LEU A 15 33.84 -3.00 -18.99
N GLY A 16 33.01 -3.06 -20.03
CA GLY A 16 33.32 -3.81 -21.25
C GLY A 16 34.60 -3.31 -21.92
N ASN A 17 34.77 -1.99 -22.06
CA ASN A 17 35.99 -1.39 -22.60
C ASN A 17 37.21 -1.65 -21.72
N MET A 18 37.07 -1.57 -20.38
CA MET A 18 38.17 -1.84 -19.47
C MET A 18 38.62 -3.31 -19.48
N LEU A 19 37.70 -4.26 -19.71
CA LEU A 19 38.02 -5.69 -19.77
C LEU A 19 38.48 -6.16 -21.17
N HIS A 20 38.29 -5.33 -22.20
CA HIS A 20 38.63 -5.66 -23.58
C HIS A 20 40.12 -6.01 -23.76
N SER A 21 41.01 -5.32 -23.04
CA SER A 21 42.46 -5.58 -23.08
C SER A 21 42.80 -7.01 -22.61
N PHE A 22 42.18 -7.46 -21.52
CA PHE A 22 42.37 -8.82 -21.00
C PHE A 22 41.81 -9.88 -21.96
N VAL A 23 40.63 -9.65 -22.55
CA VAL A 23 40.01 -10.61 -23.46
C VAL A 23 40.81 -10.75 -24.77
N SER A 24 41.45 -9.68 -25.21
CA SER A 24 42.23 -9.66 -26.46
C SER A 24 43.63 -10.29 -26.31
N ASP A 25 44.12 -10.45 -25.08
CA ASP A 25 45.45 -11.02 -24.80
C ASP A 25 45.48 -12.54 -25.06
N GLN A 26 46.31 -12.97 -26.01
CA GLN A 26 46.48 -14.39 -26.36
C GLN A 26 47.37 -15.15 -25.38
N GLY A 27 48.08 -14.46 -24.47
CA GLY A 27 48.93 -15.07 -23.45
C GLY A 27 48.17 -15.55 -22.21
N MET A 28 46.89 -15.18 -22.05
CA MET A 28 46.07 -15.57 -20.91
C MET A 28 45.31 -16.88 -21.15
N ILE A 29 44.93 -17.56 -20.06
CA ILE A 29 44.18 -18.82 -20.08
C ILE A 29 42.88 -18.65 -20.88
N PHE A 30 42.64 -19.55 -21.84
CA PHE A 30 41.48 -19.49 -22.73
C PHE A 30 40.15 -19.51 -21.97
N GLU A 31 40.02 -20.37 -20.95
CA GLU A 31 38.79 -20.48 -20.15
C GLU A 31 38.42 -19.17 -19.44
N ASP A 32 39.41 -18.45 -18.93
CA ASP A 32 39.19 -17.19 -18.21
C ASP A 32 38.74 -16.08 -19.16
N ARG A 33 39.34 -16.01 -20.35
CA ARG A 33 38.95 -15.08 -21.41
C ARG A 33 37.55 -15.37 -21.94
N ALA A 34 37.23 -16.65 -22.16
CA ALA A 34 35.92 -17.09 -22.63
C ALA A 34 34.83 -16.72 -21.63
N TRP A 35 35.05 -16.98 -20.33
CA TRP A 35 34.11 -16.61 -19.28
C TRP A 35 33.85 -15.11 -19.22
N ILE A 36 34.91 -14.29 -19.31
CA ILE A 36 34.78 -12.83 -19.31
C ILE A 36 34.09 -12.35 -20.58
N TRP A 37 34.38 -12.93 -21.74
CA TRP A 37 33.71 -12.59 -23.00
C TRP A 37 32.22 -12.92 -22.99
N GLU A 38 31.81 -14.02 -22.36
CA GLU A 38 30.40 -14.39 -22.21
C GLU A 38 29.59 -13.40 -21.37
N ARG A 39 30.19 -12.79 -20.34
CA ARG A 39 29.51 -11.80 -19.49
C ARG A 39 29.72 -10.35 -19.92
N TYR A 40 30.91 -9.99 -20.37
CA TYR A 40 31.32 -8.59 -20.54
C TYR A 40 31.79 -8.26 -21.96
N GLY A 41 31.84 -9.25 -22.87
CA GLY A 41 32.46 -9.10 -24.19
C GLY A 41 31.76 -8.10 -25.12
N THR A 42 30.46 -7.94 -24.98
CA THR A 42 29.66 -6.99 -25.77
C THR A 42 28.89 -6.06 -24.86
N ALA A 43 28.48 -4.91 -25.39
CA ALA A 43 27.66 -3.94 -24.65
C ALA A 43 26.37 -4.58 -24.10
N TYR A 44 25.69 -5.41 -24.88
CA TYR A 44 24.46 -6.06 -24.43
C TYR A 44 24.70 -7.11 -23.33
N ARG A 45 25.80 -7.87 -23.41
CA ARG A 45 26.16 -8.86 -22.38
C ARG A 45 26.50 -8.18 -21.07
N ALA A 46 27.37 -7.16 -21.14
CA ALA A 46 27.77 -6.38 -19.98
C ALA A 46 26.55 -5.68 -19.35
N MET A 47 25.62 -5.16 -20.16
CA MET A 47 24.37 -4.57 -19.69
C MET A 47 23.49 -5.59 -18.97
N TYR A 48 23.35 -6.80 -19.51
CA TYR A 48 22.60 -7.87 -18.86
C TYR A 48 23.23 -8.30 -17.53
N THR A 49 24.55 -8.48 -17.48
CA THR A 49 25.25 -8.83 -16.24
C THR A 49 25.14 -7.72 -15.18
N LEU A 50 25.20 -6.44 -15.56
CA LEU A 50 24.97 -5.32 -14.64
C LEU A 50 23.50 -5.20 -14.20
N PHE A 51 22.55 -5.56 -15.06
CA PHE A 51 21.14 -5.72 -14.69
C PHE A 51 20.97 -6.82 -13.62
N GLU A 52 21.57 -8.00 -13.83
CA GLU A 52 21.56 -9.08 -12.83
C GLU A 52 22.19 -8.64 -11.51
N ILE A 53 23.33 -7.94 -11.56
CA ILE A 53 23.97 -7.36 -10.37
C ILE A 53 23.02 -6.43 -9.62
N THR A 54 22.24 -5.62 -10.33
CA THR A 54 21.35 -4.63 -9.72
C THR A 54 20.09 -5.24 -9.11
N PHE A 55 19.45 -6.19 -9.80
CA PHE A 55 18.14 -6.70 -9.41
C PHE A 55 18.18 -8.07 -8.73
N ALA A 56 19.13 -8.94 -9.11
CA ALA A 56 19.25 -10.27 -8.52
C ALA A 56 20.19 -10.29 -7.30
N GLY A 57 20.97 -9.24 -7.05
CA GLY A 57 21.86 -9.13 -5.89
C GLY A 57 23.04 -10.11 -5.89
N ASN A 58 23.20 -10.92 -6.95
CA ASN A 58 24.27 -11.92 -7.08
C ASN A 58 25.61 -11.30 -7.55
N TRP A 59 25.90 -10.08 -7.11
CA TRP A 59 27.06 -9.33 -7.56
C TRP A 59 28.42 -9.97 -7.24
N PRO A 60 28.61 -10.74 -6.14
CA PRO A 60 29.91 -11.36 -5.88
C PRO A 60 30.27 -12.43 -6.90
N VAL A 61 29.29 -13.16 -7.47
CA VAL A 61 29.54 -14.19 -8.48
C VAL A 61 30.05 -13.58 -9.79
N SER A 62 29.55 -12.40 -10.14
CA SER A 62 30.00 -11.67 -11.33
C SER A 62 31.31 -10.91 -11.09
N ALA A 63 31.50 -10.30 -9.92
CA ALA A 63 32.67 -9.46 -9.63
C ALA A 63 33.92 -10.26 -9.20
N ARG A 64 33.79 -11.31 -8.36
CA ARG A 64 34.95 -12.03 -7.81
C ARG A 64 35.88 -12.62 -8.88
N PRO A 65 35.38 -13.25 -9.96
CA PRO A 65 36.25 -13.77 -11.01
C PRO A 65 37.04 -12.65 -11.70
N VAL A 66 36.43 -11.48 -11.90
CA VAL A 66 37.13 -10.32 -12.48
C VAL A 66 38.24 -9.83 -11.56
N LEU A 67 37.97 -9.73 -10.26
CA LEU A 67 38.97 -9.29 -9.27
C LEU A 67 40.15 -10.26 -9.15
N ASN A 68 39.88 -11.57 -9.14
CA ASN A 68 40.90 -12.59 -8.91
C ASN A 68 41.67 -12.97 -10.17
N LYS A 69 41.04 -12.90 -11.36
CA LYS A 69 41.65 -13.34 -12.62
C LYS A 69 42.24 -12.21 -13.46
N VAL A 70 41.71 -10.99 -13.34
CA VAL A 70 42.17 -9.81 -14.12
C VAL A 70 43.01 -8.88 -13.27
N SER A 71 42.40 -8.25 -12.27
CA SER A 71 43.07 -7.33 -11.34
C SER A 71 42.14 -6.90 -10.22
N HIS A 72 42.70 -6.70 -9.02
CA HIS A 72 41.96 -6.15 -7.89
C HIS A 72 41.52 -4.69 -8.09
N VAL A 73 42.11 -3.94 -9.04
CA VAL A 73 41.75 -2.53 -9.31
C VAL A 73 40.28 -2.38 -9.70
N TYR A 74 39.67 -3.40 -10.31
CA TYR A 74 38.26 -3.40 -10.70
C TYR A 74 37.30 -3.38 -9.50
N VAL A 75 37.76 -3.63 -8.28
CA VAL A 75 36.95 -3.47 -7.06
C VAL A 75 36.37 -2.06 -6.93
N ILE A 76 37.17 -1.05 -7.31
CA ILE A 76 36.77 0.36 -7.24
C ILE A 76 35.57 0.60 -8.16
N PHE A 77 35.61 0.04 -9.37
CA PHE A 77 34.51 0.15 -10.33
C PHE A 77 33.22 -0.48 -9.79
N PHE A 78 33.26 -1.73 -9.32
CA PHE A 78 32.07 -2.43 -8.86
C PHE A 78 31.46 -1.78 -7.62
N VAL A 79 32.28 -1.37 -6.64
CA VAL A 79 31.79 -0.69 -5.44
C VAL A 79 31.16 0.66 -5.79
N LEU A 80 31.82 1.46 -6.63
CA LEU A 80 31.29 2.75 -7.07
C LEU A 80 29.99 2.60 -7.86
N TYR A 81 29.93 1.61 -8.76
CA TYR A 81 28.72 1.31 -9.52
C TYR A 81 27.57 0.88 -8.62
N ILE A 82 27.79 -0.09 -7.73
CA ILE A 82 26.75 -0.63 -6.84
C ILE A 82 26.23 0.49 -5.91
N THR A 83 27.13 1.26 -5.29
CA THR A 83 26.73 2.34 -4.38
C THR A 83 25.90 3.42 -5.08
N LEU A 84 26.32 3.86 -6.27
CA LEU A 84 25.59 4.84 -7.07
C LEU A 84 24.21 4.30 -7.49
N VAL A 85 24.16 3.08 -7.99
CA VAL A 85 22.91 2.47 -8.48
C VAL A 85 21.94 2.18 -7.36
N VAL A 86 22.39 1.61 -6.23
CA VAL A 86 21.54 1.36 -5.06
C VAL A 86 20.98 2.67 -4.53
N PHE A 87 21.80 3.72 -4.44
CA PHE A 87 21.33 5.05 -4.05
C PHE A 87 20.27 5.59 -5.04
N ALA A 88 20.49 5.46 -6.34
CA ALA A 88 19.54 5.90 -7.36
C ALA A 88 18.21 5.14 -7.26
N VAL A 89 18.25 3.82 -7.05
CA VAL A 89 17.05 2.98 -6.87
C VAL A 89 16.28 3.40 -5.63
N ILE A 90 16.94 3.58 -4.48
CA ILE A 90 16.30 4.05 -3.24
C ILE A 90 15.62 5.40 -3.48
N ARG A 91 16.32 6.37 -4.09
CA ARG A 91 15.75 7.69 -4.39
C ARG A 91 14.53 7.62 -5.29
N VAL A 92 14.55 6.72 -6.27
CA VAL A 92 13.41 6.51 -7.17
C VAL A 92 12.22 5.92 -6.43
N ILE A 93 12.44 4.90 -5.60
CA ILE A 93 11.37 4.28 -4.79
C ILE A 93 10.78 5.32 -3.83
N SER A 94 11.61 6.08 -3.13
CA SER A 94 11.15 7.15 -2.24
C SER A 94 10.34 8.21 -2.99
N ALA A 95 10.78 8.64 -4.18
CA ALA A 95 10.06 9.63 -4.97
C ALA A 95 8.69 9.12 -5.45
N VAL A 96 8.58 7.84 -5.82
CA VAL A 96 7.30 7.23 -6.19
C VAL A 96 6.39 7.13 -4.97
N PHE A 97 6.92 6.69 -3.83
CA PHE A 97 6.17 6.59 -2.58
C PHE A 97 5.60 7.95 -2.14
N LEU A 98 6.40 9.01 -2.20
CA LEU A 98 5.95 10.38 -1.88
C LEU A 98 4.85 10.86 -2.83
N LYS A 99 4.93 10.53 -4.13
CA LYS A 99 3.88 10.86 -5.10
C LYS A 99 2.56 10.15 -4.79
N VAL A 100 2.64 8.87 -4.42
CA VAL A 100 1.46 8.08 -4.02
C VAL A 100 0.85 8.67 -2.75
N ALA A 101 1.66 8.98 -1.74
CA ALA A 101 1.19 9.62 -0.50
C ALA A 101 0.52 10.97 -0.77
N ALA A 102 1.10 11.80 -1.64
CA ALA A 102 0.49 13.08 -2.03
C ALA A 102 -0.84 12.89 -2.79
N TYR A 103 -0.94 11.85 -3.64
CA TYR A 103 -2.19 11.54 -4.34
C TYR A 103 -3.31 11.16 -3.36
N PHE A 104 -3.00 10.37 -2.34
CA PHE A 104 -3.95 10.05 -1.26
C PHE A 104 -4.41 11.29 -0.50
N GLN A 105 -3.49 12.20 -0.16
CA GLN A 105 -3.84 13.48 0.48
C GLN A 105 -4.76 14.34 -0.40
N THR A 106 -4.53 14.41 -1.71
CA THR A 106 -5.44 15.14 -2.62
C THR A 106 -6.81 14.48 -2.78
N MET A 107 -6.93 13.22 -2.39
CA MET A 107 -8.20 12.50 -2.33
C MET A 107 -8.91 12.65 -0.99
N GLU A 108 -8.41 13.50 -0.09
CA GLU A 108 -8.93 13.69 1.28
C GLU A 108 -9.00 12.37 2.09
N LEU A 109 -8.31 11.33 1.63
CA LEU A 109 -8.17 10.08 2.35
C LEU A 109 -6.98 10.22 3.29
N ASP A 110 -7.26 10.53 4.55
CA ASP A 110 -6.23 10.46 5.57
C ASP A 110 -5.80 8.99 5.73
N VAL A 111 -4.48 8.75 5.80
CA VAL A 111 -3.92 7.40 6.03
C VAL A 111 -4.48 6.81 7.34
N HIS A 112 -4.86 7.69 8.27
CA HIS A 112 -5.49 7.33 9.53
C HIS A 112 -6.96 6.85 9.39
N GLU A 113 -7.68 7.32 8.37
CA GLU A 113 -9.06 6.89 8.05
C GLU A 113 -9.09 5.63 7.17
N GLY A 114 -7.97 5.28 6.53
CA GLY A 114 -7.87 4.07 5.70
C GLY A 114 -8.28 2.80 6.45
N GLN A 115 -7.99 2.67 7.75
CA GLN A 115 -8.44 1.54 8.56
C GLN A 115 -9.95 1.53 8.80
N ALA A 116 -10.57 2.70 8.94
CA ALA A 116 -12.02 2.82 9.07
C ALA A 116 -12.71 2.49 7.73
N LEU A 117 -12.14 2.95 6.62
CA LEU A 117 -12.61 2.61 5.27
C LEU A 117 -12.53 1.11 4.99
N PHE A 118 -11.42 0.46 5.35
CA PHE A 118 -11.26 -1.00 5.23
C PHE A 118 -12.29 -1.77 6.06
N LYS A 119 -12.63 -1.27 7.26
CA LYS A 119 -13.69 -1.87 8.10
C LYS A 119 -15.09 -1.70 7.52
N VAL A 120 -15.34 -0.59 6.82
CA VAL A 120 -16.64 -0.29 6.18
C VAL A 120 -16.80 -1.06 4.86
N LEU A 121 -15.71 -1.31 4.14
CA LEU A 121 -15.69 -2.06 2.88
C LEU A 121 -15.53 -3.57 3.06
N GLN A 122 -15.30 -4.05 4.28
CA GLN A 122 -15.13 -5.47 4.56
C GLN A 122 -16.46 -6.24 4.41
N ASN A 123 -16.44 -7.26 3.56
CA ASN A 123 -17.50 -8.27 3.51
C ASN A 123 -17.40 -9.21 4.73
N SER A 124 -18.42 -10.05 4.95
CA SER A 124 -18.53 -10.97 6.10
C SER A 124 -17.38 -12.00 6.22
N ASN A 125 -16.54 -12.08 5.19
CA ASN A 125 -15.39 -12.94 5.01
C ASN A 125 -14.04 -12.19 5.21
N GLY A 126 -14.05 -10.88 5.44
CA GLY A 126 -12.85 -10.09 5.76
C GLY A 126 -11.96 -9.70 4.57
N GLU A 127 -12.32 -10.10 3.35
CA GLU A 127 -11.62 -9.75 2.10
C GLU A 127 -12.25 -8.51 1.44
N VAL A 128 -11.42 -7.72 0.76
CA VAL A 128 -11.81 -6.55 -0.03
C VAL A 128 -11.21 -6.69 -1.43
N THR A 129 -12.06 -6.72 -2.46
CA THR A 129 -11.59 -6.78 -3.85
C THR A 129 -11.07 -5.42 -4.32
N LEU A 130 -10.19 -5.39 -5.34
CA LEU A 130 -9.65 -4.14 -5.86
C LEU A 130 -10.77 -3.22 -6.41
N GLU A 131 -11.82 -3.80 -6.98
CA GLU A 131 -12.98 -3.09 -7.52
C GLU A 131 -13.81 -2.47 -6.39
N GLU A 132 -14.13 -3.20 -5.32
CA GLU A 132 -14.81 -2.64 -4.13
C GLU A 132 -13.96 -1.58 -3.43
N PHE A 133 -12.63 -1.75 -3.41
CA PHE A 133 -11.72 -0.75 -2.87
C PHE A 133 -11.75 0.55 -3.68
N ILE A 134 -11.68 0.44 -5.01
CA ILE A 134 -11.73 1.60 -5.92
C ILE A 134 -13.11 2.29 -5.84
N ASP A 135 -14.20 1.53 -5.88
CA ASP A 135 -15.56 2.07 -5.77
C ASP A 135 -15.80 2.70 -4.40
N GLY A 136 -15.33 2.09 -3.32
CA GLY A 136 -15.43 2.64 -1.96
C GLY A 136 -14.71 3.99 -1.84
N ILE A 137 -13.50 4.07 -2.39
CA ILE A 137 -12.71 5.30 -2.46
C ILE A 137 -13.36 6.38 -3.32
N LEU A 138 -13.89 6.02 -4.49
CA LEU A 138 -14.57 6.96 -5.39
C LEU A 138 -15.88 7.48 -4.77
N ARG A 139 -16.58 6.65 -3.99
CA ARG A 139 -17.81 7.02 -3.28
C ARG A 139 -17.53 7.96 -2.11
N CYS A 140 -16.42 7.77 -1.39
CA CYS A 140 -15.97 8.67 -0.32
C CYS A 140 -15.51 10.04 -0.82
N LYS A 141 -15.13 10.17 -2.09
CA LYS A 141 -14.72 11.43 -2.74
C LYS A 141 -15.90 12.33 -3.16
N GLY A 142 -17.16 11.92 -2.94
CA GLY A 142 -18.33 12.72 -3.27
C GLY A 142 -18.55 13.88 -2.29
N PRO A 143 -18.96 15.08 -2.75
CA PRO A 143 -19.04 16.28 -1.92
C PRO A 143 -20.13 16.08 -0.85
N ALA A 144 -19.72 15.95 0.41
CA ALA A 144 -20.57 15.86 1.61
C ALA A 144 -21.58 14.68 1.72
N ARG A 145 -21.87 13.91 0.67
CA ARG A 145 -22.99 12.97 0.70
C ARG A 145 -22.69 11.58 1.24
N ALA A 146 -21.49 11.02 1.09
CA ALA A 146 -21.31 9.59 1.37
C ALA A 146 -21.32 9.24 2.87
N ILE A 147 -20.68 10.04 3.72
CA ILE A 147 -20.69 9.79 5.17
C ILE A 147 -22.05 10.11 5.79
N ASP A 148 -22.66 11.22 5.39
CA ASP A 148 -24.01 11.61 5.84
C ASP A 148 -25.07 10.64 5.29
N GLN A 149 -24.92 10.12 4.07
CA GLN A 149 -25.84 9.15 3.49
C GLN A 149 -25.67 7.75 4.10
N VAL A 150 -24.45 7.35 4.46
CA VAL A 150 -24.21 6.09 5.19
C VAL A 150 -24.72 6.19 6.62
N ALA A 151 -24.50 7.31 7.31
CA ALA A 151 -25.07 7.60 8.63
C ALA A 151 -26.60 7.65 8.57
N MET A 152 -27.17 8.33 7.58
CA MET A 152 -28.61 8.39 7.34
C MET A 152 -29.21 7.02 6.98
N HIS A 153 -28.50 6.19 6.20
CA HIS A 153 -28.95 4.82 5.94
C HIS A 153 -28.85 3.92 7.17
N ALA A 154 -27.90 4.15 8.07
CA ALA A 154 -27.82 3.45 9.35
C ALA A 154 -28.98 3.85 10.28
N GLU A 155 -29.31 5.14 10.35
CA GLU A 155 -30.49 5.62 11.09
C GLU A 155 -31.80 5.07 10.53
N LEU A 156 -31.94 5.02 9.20
CA LEU A 156 -33.12 4.42 8.55
C LEU A 156 -33.28 2.94 8.90
N ARG A 157 -32.18 2.17 8.97
CA ARG A 157 -32.22 0.75 9.36
C ARG A 157 -32.63 0.56 10.83
N ASP A 158 -32.20 1.45 11.72
CA ASP A 158 -32.59 1.41 13.14
C ASP A 158 -34.07 1.81 13.34
N ILE A 159 -34.56 2.76 12.54
CA ILE A 159 -35.98 3.13 12.48
C ILE A 159 -36.82 1.95 11.99
N ASP A 160 -36.42 1.28 10.91
CA ASP A 160 -37.17 0.14 10.35
C ASP A 160 -37.27 -1.02 11.35
N ALA A 161 -36.20 -1.29 12.10
CA ALA A 161 -36.19 -2.28 13.18
C ALA A 161 -37.10 -1.91 14.37
N LYS A 162 -37.27 -0.63 14.67
CA LYS A 162 -38.22 -0.16 15.71
C LYS A 162 -39.66 -0.24 15.23
N ILE A 163 -39.92 0.12 13.97
CA ILE A 163 -41.25 0.01 13.34
C ILE A 163 -41.68 -1.45 13.28
N GLY A 164 -40.80 -2.37 12.88
CA GLY A 164 -41.10 -3.81 12.88
C GLY A 164 -41.48 -4.34 14.28
N ARG A 165 -40.80 -3.88 15.34
CA ARG A 165 -41.15 -4.20 16.73
C ARG A 165 -42.50 -3.63 17.16
N LEU A 166 -42.80 -2.39 16.78
CA LEU A 166 -44.10 -1.75 17.06
C LEU A 166 -45.24 -2.42 16.29
N ALA A 167 -45.03 -2.80 15.04
CA ALA A 167 -46.00 -3.53 14.24
C ALA A 167 -46.28 -4.92 14.84
N ALA A 168 -45.25 -5.60 15.34
CA ALA A 168 -45.41 -6.86 16.06
C ALA A 168 -46.16 -6.69 17.39
N LEU A 169 -45.96 -5.59 18.12
CA LEU A 169 -46.73 -5.29 19.34
C LEU A 169 -48.18 -4.94 19.03
N MET A 170 -48.45 -4.21 17.94
CA MET A 170 -49.81 -3.87 17.52
C MET A 170 -50.56 -5.09 16.99
N SER A 171 -49.91 -6.01 16.28
CA SER A 171 -50.55 -7.26 15.84
C SER A 171 -50.94 -8.18 16.99
N HIS A 172 -50.22 -8.12 18.12
CA HIS A 172 -50.60 -8.81 19.37
C HIS A 172 -51.70 -8.07 20.16
N CYS A 173 -51.94 -6.79 19.89
CA CYS A 173 -53.01 -6.02 20.53
C CYS A 173 -54.37 -6.19 19.81
N ASP A 174 -54.35 -6.52 18.52
CA ASP A 174 -55.56 -6.79 17.71
C ASP A 174 -56.10 -8.23 17.91
N THR A 175 -55.29 -9.14 18.48
CA THR A 175 -55.78 -10.43 18.98
C THR A 175 -56.25 -10.25 20.42
N GLY A 176 -57.46 -9.70 20.55
CA GLY A 176 -58.05 -9.30 21.83
C GLY A 176 -57.96 -10.35 22.92
N GLN A 177 -57.23 -10.01 23.99
CA GLN A 177 -57.47 -10.54 25.32
C GLN A 177 -57.47 -9.38 26.32
N TRP A 178 -58.60 -8.68 26.34
CA TRP A 178 -58.99 -7.79 27.43
C TRP A 178 -59.04 -8.63 28.71
N ILE A 179 -58.07 -8.46 29.61
CA ILE A 179 -58.17 -9.03 30.96
C ILE A 179 -59.05 -8.08 31.76
N SER A 180 -60.32 -8.46 31.90
CA SER A 180 -61.24 -7.91 32.89
C SER A 180 -60.67 -8.14 34.29
N GLY A 181 -60.52 -7.08 35.09
CA GLY A 181 -60.13 -7.23 36.50
C GLY A 181 -59.71 -5.92 37.13
N SER A 182 -60.69 -5.15 37.58
CA SER A 182 -60.56 -4.12 38.60
C SER A 182 -59.92 -4.66 39.88
N GLU A 183 -58.87 -4.02 40.42
CA GLU A 183 -58.81 -3.46 41.79
C GLU A 183 -57.40 -3.00 42.19
N GLU A 184 -57.36 -1.76 42.69
CA GLU A 184 -56.46 -1.17 43.69
C GLU A 184 -54.93 -1.33 43.59
N LEU A 185 -54.26 -0.22 43.28
CA LEU A 185 -53.41 0.43 44.28
C LEU A 185 -53.16 1.90 43.89
N GLY A 186 -53.81 2.81 44.61
CA GLY A 186 -53.54 4.23 44.49
C GLY A 186 -52.16 4.57 45.06
N ILE A 187 -51.35 5.33 44.33
CA ILE A 187 -50.42 6.27 44.94
C ILE A 187 -50.52 7.59 44.17
N HIS A 188 -51.07 8.55 44.90
CA HIS A 188 -51.09 9.96 44.62
C HIS A 188 -49.69 10.52 44.37
N HIS A 189 -49.69 11.67 43.70
CA HIS A 189 -48.75 12.80 43.85
C HIS A 189 -47.61 12.96 42.83
N ARG A 190 -47.79 14.06 42.08
CA ARG A 190 -46.82 15.14 41.86
C ARG A 190 -46.01 15.08 40.57
N ALA A 191 -46.51 15.86 39.61
CA ALA A 191 -45.67 16.56 38.64
C ALA A 191 -44.57 17.33 39.38
N GLU A 192 -43.31 17.18 38.97
CA GLU A 192 -42.25 18.16 39.18
C GLU A 192 -41.02 17.80 38.31
N HIS A 193 -40.67 18.74 37.41
CA HIS A 193 -39.34 19.05 36.91
C HIS A 193 -38.56 18.10 35.97
N LEU A 194 -38.51 18.54 34.71
CA LEU A 194 -37.28 18.84 33.96
C LEU A 194 -35.97 18.21 34.51
N LYS A 195 -35.40 17.28 33.74
CA LYS A 195 -33.94 17.20 33.58
C LYS A 195 -33.60 17.07 32.09
N VAL A 196 -33.46 18.24 31.48
CA VAL A 196 -32.65 18.45 30.28
C VAL A 196 -31.21 18.10 30.65
N LEU A 197 -30.66 17.02 30.11
CA LEU A 197 -29.23 16.74 30.20
C LEU A 197 -28.56 17.27 28.93
N ARG A 198 -28.16 18.55 29.01
CA ARG A 198 -27.31 19.23 28.04
C ARG A 198 -25.88 18.78 28.31
N ILE A 199 -25.32 17.92 27.45
CA ILE A 199 -23.88 17.65 27.43
C ILE A 199 -23.28 18.67 26.47
N HIS A 200 -22.58 19.66 27.01
CA HIS A 200 -21.72 20.56 26.27
C HIS A 200 -20.32 20.47 26.90
N ASP A 201 -19.34 20.41 26.02
CA ASP A 201 -17.89 20.31 26.23
C ASP A 201 -17.31 21.15 27.38
N THR A 202 -16.15 20.74 27.93
CA THR A 202 -14.84 21.37 27.61
C THR A 202 -13.69 20.85 28.50
N ASN A 203 -12.57 20.56 27.85
CA ASN A 203 -11.17 20.80 28.25
C ASN A 203 -10.69 20.51 29.68
N ALA A 204 -9.79 19.53 29.77
CA ALA A 204 -8.47 19.67 30.40
C ALA A 204 -7.45 18.84 29.62
#